data_AF-A0A3M8V2D7-F1
#
_entry.id   AF-A0A3M8V2D7-F1
#
_cell.length_a   1.000
_cell.length_b   1.000
_cell.length_c   1.000
_cell.angle_alpha   90.00
_cell.angle_beta   90.00
_cell.angle_gamma   90.00
#
_symmetry.space_group_name_H-M   'P 1'
#
loop_
_entity.id
_entity.type
_entity.pdbx_description
1 polymer ?
#
loop_
_entity_poly.entity_id
_entity_poly.type
_entity_poly.pdbx_seq_one_letter_code
_entity_poly.pdbx_strand_id
1 'polypeptide(L)' 'MTQLDWQRASTDEDEEAGAYLEVAAGPDGRIYMRESNDPETVVVTTQAKWDAFLKGVKAGEFDDFAEEVAEDVAEE' A
#
# COMPACT_ATOMS: atom_id res chain seq x y z
N MET A 1 -15.64 -8.35 15.91
CA MET A 1 -14.69 -7.76 14.95
C MET A 1 -15.32 -7.86 13.58
N THR A 2 -15.41 -6.76 12.84
CA THR A 2 -15.92 -6.81 11.46
C THR A 2 -14.90 -7.56 10.63
N GLN A 3 -15.33 -8.64 9.97
CA GLN A 3 -14.44 -9.36 9.05
C GLN A 3 -14.30 -8.51 7.78
N LEU A 4 -13.06 -8.16 7.45
CA LEU A 4 -12.72 -7.40 6.26
C LEU A 4 -12.26 -8.37 5.17
N ASP A 5 -12.65 -8.09 3.92
CA ASP A 5 -12.19 -8.81 2.74
C ASP A 5 -10.95 -8.10 2.21
N TRP A 6 -9.78 -8.67 2.48
CA TRP A 6 -8.48 -8.08 2.15
C TRP A 6 -8.06 -8.46 0.73
N GLN A 7 -7.65 -7.46 -0.04
CA GLN A 7 -7.18 -7.61 -1.42
C GLN A 7 -5.69 -7.27 -1.46
N ARG A 8 -4.87 -8.20 -1.98
CA ARG A 8 -3.44 -7.98 -2.23
C ARG A 8 -3.27 -6.98 -3.38
N ALA A 9 -2.33 -6.04 -3.23
CA ALA A 9 -2.02 -5.03 -4.24
C ALA A 9 -1.04 -5.51 -5.34
N SER A 10 -0.43 -6.69 -5.18
CA SER A 10 0.49 -7.34 -6.12
C SER A 10 -0.14 -8.55 -6.79
N THR A 11 0.42 -8.97 -7.93
CA THR A 11 -0.03 -10.17 -8.65
C THR A 11 0.65 -11.43 -8.10
N ASP A 12 0.14 -12.61 -8.44
CA ASP A 12 0.75 -13.89 -8.05
C ASP A 12 2.15 -14.07 -8.67
N GLU A 13 2.44 -13.40 -9.80
CA GLU A 13 3.77 -13.40 -10.42
C GLU A 13 4.81 -12.64 -9.57
N ASP A 14 4.37 -11.81 -8.62
CA ASP A 14 5.20 -11.08 -7.66
C ASP A 14 5.38 -11.85 -6.33
N GLU A 15 5.18 -13.18 -6.29
CA GLU A 15 5.39 -14.00 -5.08
C GLU A 15 6.80 -13.90 -4.50
N GLU A 16 7.82 -13.63 -5.33
CA GLU A 16 9.21 -13.44 -4.88
C GLU A 16 9.51 -12.00 -4.39
N ALA A 17 8.56 -11.06 -4.48
CA ALA A 17 8.77 -9.63 -4.22
C ALA A 17 8.81 -9.23 -2.73
N GLY A 18 8.65 -10.18 -1.80
CA GLY A 18 8.70 -9.90 -0.36
C GLY A 18 7.41 -9.28 0.17
N ALA A 19 7.54 -8.23 1.00
CA ALA A 19 6.42 -7.53 1.64
C ALA A 19 5.47 -6.89 0.61
N TYR A 20 4.15 -7.03 0.81
CA TYR A 20 3.14 -6.40 -0.03
C TYR A 20 2.05 -5.70 0.79
N LEU A 21 1.39 -4.73 0.16
CA LEU A 21 0.24 -4.06 0.73
C LEU A 21 -1.05 -4.86 0.49
N GLU A 22 -1.91 -4.85 1.50
CA GLU A 22 -3.27 -5.33 1.44
C GLU A 22 -4.25 -4.18 1.70
N VAL A 23 -5.35 -4.14 0.96
CA VAL A 23 -6.38 -3.11 1.08
C VAL A 23 -7.75 -3.76 1.26
N ALA A 24 -8.59 -3.20 2.12
CA ALA A 24 -9.97 -3.64 2.31
C ALA A 24 -10.94 -2.47 2.38
N ALA A 25 -12.10 -2.62 1.74
CA ALA A 25 -13.24 -1.75 1.98
C ALA A 25 -13.96 -2.20 3.27
N GLY A 26 -14.16 -1.27 4.20
CA GLY A 26 -14.86 -1.52 5.44
C GLY A 26 -16.13 -0.70 5.60
N PRO A 27 -16.75 -0.75 6.79
CA PRO A 27 -18.00 -0.06 7.06
C PRO A 27 -17.84 1.47 6.90
N ASP A 28 -18.97 2.13 6.62
CA ASP A 28 -19.06 3.60 6.51
C ASP A 28 -18.15 4.22 5.43
N GLY A 29 -17.79 3.45 4.39
CA GLY A 29 -16.94 3.94 3.30
C GLY A 29 -15.49 4.21 3.72
N ARG A 30 -15.02 3.51 4.75
CA ARG A 30 -13.62 3.54 5.17
C ARG A 30 -12.79 2.55 4.38
N ILE A 31 -11.57 2.95 4.06
CA ILE A 31 -10.57 2.12 3.41
C ILE A 31 -9.50 1.78 4.44
N TYR A 32 -9.19 0.51 4.54
CA TYR A 32 -8.21 -0.05 5.46
C TYR A 32 -7.02 -0.54 4.64
N MET A 33 -5.82 -0.22 5.09
CA MET A 33 -4.57 -0.64 4.46
C MET A 33 -3.64 -1.21 5.52
N ARG A 34 -2.92 -2.27 5.18
CA ARG A 34 -1.87 -2.86 6.02
C ARG A 34 -0.77 -3.45 5.14
N GLU A 35 0.37 -3.70 5.75
CA GLU A 35 1.48 -4.42 5.13
C GLU A 35 1.48 -5.87 5.63
N SER A 36 1.85 -6.81 4.76
CA SER A 36 1.77 -8.25 5.00
C SER A 36 2.61 -8.76 6.19
N ASN A 37 3.78 -8.17 6.45
CA ASN A 37 4.67 -8.55 7.54
C ASN A 37 4.32 -7.87 8.87
N ASP A 38 3.55 -6.78 8.84
CA ASP A 38 3.03 -6.10 10.04
C ASP A 38 1.51 -5.91 9.98
N PRO A 39 0.72 -7.01 9.97
CA PRO A 39 -0.73 -6.97 9.74
C PRO A 39 -1.54 -6.34 10.88
N GLU A 40 -0.91 -6.07 12.03
CA GLU A 40 -1.52 -5.40 13.18
C GLU A 40 -1.54 -3.87 13.02
N THR A 41 -0.62 -3.32 12.21
CA THR A 41 -0.58 -1.89 11.90
C THR A 41 -1.50 -1.56 10.74
N VAL A 42 -2.70 -1.10 11.07
CA VAL A 42 -3.74 -0.78 10.09
C VAL A 42 -3.92 0.73 9.95
N VAL A 43 -3.67 1.25 8.74
CA VAL A 43 -3.97 2.63 8.36
C VAL A 43 -5.40 2.70 7.86
N VAL A 44 -6.18 3.64 8.39
CA VAL A 44 -7.58 3.82 8.01
C VAL A 44 -7.78 5.21 7.40
N THR A 45 -8.38 5.24 6.22
CA THR A 45 -8.70 6.48 5.51
C THR A 45 -10.16 6.50 5.04
N THR A 46 -10.59 7.62 4.47
CA THR A 46 -11.93 7.78 3.89
C THR A 46 -11.90 7.50 2.40
N GLN A 47 -13.04 7.11 1.83
CA GLN A 47 -13.18 6.97 0.38
C GLN A 47 -12.69 8.21 -0.39
N ALA A 48 -13.07 9.42 0.05
CA ALA A 48 -12.68 10.65 -0.63
C ALA A 48 -11.16 10.89 -0.65
N LYS A 49 -10.46 10.57 0.45
CA LYS A 49 -9.00 10.65 0.52
C LYS A 49 -8.34 9.55 -0.31
N TRP A 50 -8.92 8.35 -0.30
CA TRP A 50 -8.46 7.25 -1.14
C TRP A 50 -8.56 7.58 -2.63
N ASP A 51 -9.67 8.16 -3.07
CA ASP A 51 -9.86 8.56 -4.47
C ASP A 51 -8.86 9.66 -4.89
N ALA A 52 -8.54 10.59 -3.99
CA ALA A 52 -7.51 11.60 -4.21
C ALA A 52 -6.12 10.97 -4.29
N PHE A 53 -5.79 10.06 -3.37
CA PHE A 53 -4.54 9.32 -3.36
C PHE A 53 -4.31 8.53 -4.66
N LEU A 54 -5.31 7.76 -5.11
CA LEU A 54 -5.24 7.01 -6.37
C LEU A 54 -5.02 7.91 -7.60
N LYS A 55 -5.55 9.15 -7.59
CA LYS A 55 -5.31 10.11 -8.66
C LYS A 55 -3.87 10.62 -8.64
N GLY A 56 -3.32 10.92 -7.46
CA GLY A 56 -1.91 11.30 -7.29
C GLY A 56 -0.96 10.20 -7.76
N VAL A 57 -1.18 8.96 -7.32
CA VAL A 57 -0.40 7.79 -7.77
C VAL A 57 -0.42 7.64 -9.28
N LYS A 58 -1.59 7.71 -9.91
CA LYS A 58 -1.72 7.61 -11.38
C LYS A 58 -1.10 8.80 -12.13
N ALA A 59 -0.95 9.95 -11.48
CA ALA A 59 -0.30 11.12 -12.03
C ALA A 59 1.23 11.07 -11.86
N GLY A 60 1.78 10.04 -11.22
CA GLY A 60 3.20 9.91 -10.92
C GLY A 60 3.68 10.84 -9.81
N GLU A 61 2.78 11.36 -8.95
CA GLU A 61 3.12 12.28 -7.86
C GLU A 61 4.08 11.67 -6.82
N PHE A 62 4.22 10.34 -6.83
CA PHE A 62 5.03 9.59 -5.86
C PHE A 62 6.20 8.83 -6.48
N ASP A 63 6.47 8.98 -7.78
CA ASP A 63 7.48 8.16 -8.47
C ASP A 63 8.90 8.48 -7.99
N ASP A 64 9.17 9.74 -7.59
CA ASP A 64 10.46 10.16 -7.03
C ASP A 64 10.82 9.45 -5.70
N PHE A 65 9.84 8.88 -4.98
CA PHE A 65 10.10 8.14 -3.73
C PHE A 65 10.60 6.72 -3.98
N ALA A 66 10.54 6.21 -5.21
CA ALA A 66 11.02 4.87 -5.54
C ALA A 66 12.54 4.82 -5.77
N GLU A 67 13.20 5.97 -5.98
CA GLU A 67 14.62 6.04 -6.36
C GLU A 67 15.60 6.05 -5.17
N GLU A 68 15.14 6.25 -3.93
CA GLU A 68 16.01 6.39 -2.73
C GLU A 68 16.58 5.06 -2.17
N VAL A 69 16.55 3.95 -2.92
CA VAL A 69 17.08 2.64 -2.45
C VAL A 69 18.39 2.25 -3.16
N ALA A 70 18.88 3.06 -4.12
CA ALA A 70 20.04 2.70 -4.94
C ALA A 70 21.40 3.27 -4.47
N GLU A 71 21.45 4.14 -3.46
CA GLU A 71 22.66 4.93 -3.15
C GLU A 71 23.37 4.62 -1.81
N ASP A 72 23.17 3.45 -1.18
CA ASP A 72 23.96 3.06 0.02
C ASP A 72 24.84 1.80 -0.19
N VAL A 73 25.32 1.57 -1.42
CA VAL A 73 26.38 0.57 -1.68
C VAL A 73 27.56 1.21 -2.43
N ALA A 74 28.07 2.31 -1.88
CA ALA A 74 29.41 2.78 -2.18
C ALA A 74 29.90 3.64 -1.01
N GLU A 75 30.61 3.05 -0.05
CA GLU A 75 31.94 3.53 0.36
C GLU A 75 32.64 2.51 1.31
N GLU A 76 33.74 1.98 0.76
CA GLU A 76 34.97 1.36 1.32
C GLU A 76 34.94 0.00 2.05
#